data_AF-A0A523XMS0-F1
#
_entry.id   AF-A0A523XMS0-F1
#
_cell.length_a   1.000
_cell.length_b   1.000
_cell.length_c   1.000
_cell.angle_alpha   90.00
_cell.angle_beta   90.00
_cell.angle_gamma   90.00
#
_symmetry.space_group_name_H-M   'P 1'
#
loop_
_entity.id
_entity.type
_entity.pdbx_description
1 polymer ?
#
loop_
_entity_poly.entity_id
_entity_poly.type
_entity_poly.pdbx_seq_one_letter_code
_entity_poly.pdbx_strand_id
1 'polypeptide(L)'
;MESKGFRSIRISLASPEVIMSWSYGEVLKPETINYRRLRPEKDGLFCEAIFGPTKDWQCYCGKYKNIRFKGITCEKCGVEVTRSAVRRERMGHIILAAPVAHVWYTRRVPSYLGLLLDVSRRNLDRVLYFAQFIVTYVDEDARRKALKRIEDEIVHLEQEQADLLKEKIAEVKADRKQRLEDLKQ
;
A
#
# COMPACT_ATOMS: atom_id res chain seq x y z
N MET A 1 -15.55 -10.77 36.68
CA MET A 1 -16.12 -10.79 35.32
C MET A 1 -17.55 -11.27 35.48
N GLU A 2 -18.51 -10.35 35.50
CA GLU A 2 -19.92 -10.72 35.49
C GLU A 2 -20.24 -11.36 34.14
N SER A 3 -20.66 -12.63 34.18
CA SER A 3 -21.22 -13.36 33.06
C SER A 3 -22.60 -12.80 32.70
N LYS A 4 -22.65 -11.57 32.17
CA LYS A 4 -23.83 -11.14 31.42
C LYS A 4 -23.93 -12.06 30.21
N GLY A 5 -25.08 -12.74 30.06
CA GLY A 5 -25.32 -13.82 29.11
C GLY A 5 -24.76 -13.55 27.72
N PHE A 6 -23.57 -14.10 27.48
CA PHE A 6 -22.81 -13.92 26.25
C PHE A 6 -23.36 -14.89 25.18
N ARG A 7 -24.06 -14.35 24.18
CA ARG A 7 -24.80 -15.18 23.20
C ARG A 7 -23.99 -15.51 21.93
N SER A 8 -23.06 -14.65 21.52
CA SER A 8 -22.31 -14.84 20.26
C SER A 8 -21.02 -14.01 20.21
N ILE A 9 -20.02 -14.52 19.48
CA ILE A 9 -18.79 -13.81 19.10
C ILE A 9 -18.88 -13.43 17.63
N ARG A 10 -18.51 -12.20 17.29
CA ARG A 10 -18.30 -11.74 15.90
C ARG A 10 -16.83 -11.45 15.68
N ILE A 11 -16.32 -11.88 14.52
CA ILE A 11 -14.99 -11.53 14.03
C ILE A 11 -15.17 -10.80 12.70
N SER A 12 -14.50 -9.66 12.53
CA SER A 12 -14.55 -8.85 11.33
C SER A 12 -13.19 -8.22 11.03
N LEU A 13 -13.04 -7.71 9.81
CA LEU A 13 -11.89 -6.88 9.43
C LEU A 13 -11.88 -5.60 10.27
N ALA A 14 -10.71 -5.22 10.77
CA ALA A 14 -10.50 -3.94 11.43
C ALA A 14 -10.08 -2.89 10.39
N SER A 15 -10.84 -1.80 10.28
CA SER A 15 -10.42 -0.65 9.48
C SER A 15 -9.26 0.10 10.19
N PRO A 16 -8.47 0.91 9.46
CA PRO A 16 -7.44 1.75 10.08
C PRO A 16 -7.98 2.63 11.22
N GLU A 17 -9.20 3.17 11.06
CA GLU A 17 -9.88 3.96 12.09
C GLU A 17 -10.20 3.14 13.35
N VAL A 18 -10.62 1.87 13.18
CA VAL A 18 -10.89 0.97 14.30
C VAL A 18 -9.59 0.65 15.05
N ILE A 19 -8.49 0.41 14.34
CA ILE A 19 -7.16 0.20 14.95
C ILE A 19 -6.74 1.43 15.77
N MET A 20 -6.97 2.63 15.23
CA MET A 20 -6.69 3.88 15.96
C MET A 20 -7.57 4.03 17.21
N SER A 21 -8.85 3.67 17.14
CA SER A 21 -9.77 3.79 18.29
C SER A 21 -9.41 2.89 19.47
N TRP A 22 -8.73 1.77 19.22
CA TRP A 22 -8.23 0.89 20.28
C TRP A 22 -6.90 1.33 20.86
N SER A 23 -6.19 2.21 20.16
CA SER A 23 -4.83 2.57 20.47
C SER A 23 -4.76 3.63 21.57
N TYR A 24 -3.79 3.46 22.46
CA TYR A 24 -3.47 4.43 23.52
C TYR A 24 -2.30 5.34 23.14
N GLY A 25 -1.69 5.13 21.97
CA GLY A 25 -0.57 5.93 21.50
C GLY A 25 0.21 5.27 20.37
N GLU A 26 1.03 6.08 19.70
CA GLU A 26 1.90 5.63 18.62
C GLU A 26 3.28 5.21 19.14
N VAL A 27 3.77 4.06 18.68
CA VAL A 27 5.15 3.62 18.94
C VAL A 27 6.05 4.15 17.83
N LEU A 28 6.83 5.17 18.15
CA LEU A 28 7.71 5.86 17.21
C LEU A 28 9.12 5.26 17.18
N LYS A 29 9.52 4.66 18.28
CA LYS A 29 10.91 4.30 18.57
C LYS A 29 11.08 2.78 18.65
N PRO A 30 12.12 2.19 18.02
CA PRO A 30 12.40 0.76 18.13
C PRO A 30 12.95 0.36 19.50
N GLU A 31 13.32 1.32 20.34
CA GLU A 31 13.90 1.08 21.66
C GLU A 31 12.93 0.35 22.60
N THR A 32 13.50 -0.52 23.43
CA THR A 32 12.76 -1.36 24.39
C THR A 32 12.91 -0.84 25.80
N ILE A 33 13.98 -1.24 26.47
CA ILE A 33 14.31 -0.88 27.85
C ILE A 33 15.75 -0.37 27.91
N ASN A 34 15.99 0.58 28.80
CA ASN A 34 17.33 1.06 29.08
C ASN A 34 18.15 0.00 29.81
N TYR A 35 19.31 -0.40 29.29
CA TYR A 35 20.14 -1.43 29.90
C TYR A 35 20.66 -1.08 31.31
N ARG A 36 20.90 0.21 31.62
CA ARG A 36 21.41 0.63 32.93
C ARG A 36 20.30 0.74 33.96
N ARG A 37 19.16 1.31 33.57
CA ARG A 37 18.06 1.63 34.49
C ARG A 37 17.01 0.52 34.57
N LEU A 38 17.01 -0.43 33.63
CA LEU A 38 15.98 -1.46 33.46
C LEU A 38 14.57 -0.87 33.38
N ARG A 39 14.46 0.31 32.75
CA ARG A 39 13.20 1.03 32.59
C ARG A 39 12.84 1.19 31.11
N PRO A 40 11.56 1.12 30.74
CA PRO A 40 11.12 1.35 29.37
C PRO A 40 11.53 2.72 28.84
N GLU A 41 11.98 2.77 27.60
CA GLU A 41 12.25 4.03 26.92
C GLU A 41 10.93 4.72 26.52
N LYS A 42 10.95 6.06 26.47
CA LYS A 42 9.77 6.84 26.06
C LYS A 42 9.53 6.64 24.56
N ASP A 43 8.26 6.50 24.18
CA ASP A 43 7.77 6.27 22.80
C ASP A 43 8.24 4.95 22.16
N GLY A 44 8.87 4.08 22.95
CA GLY A 44 9.33 2.75 22.53
C GLY A 44 8.29 1.64 22.73
N LEU A 45 8.69 0.40 22.42
CA LEU A 45 7.82 -0.79 22.43
C LEU A 45 7.19 -1.10 23.81
N PHE A 46 7.78 -0.63 24.89
CA PHE A 46 7.29 -0.86 26.25
C PHE A 46 6.86 0.41 26.98
N CYS A 47 6.72 1.53 26.27
CA CYS A 47 6.46 2.86 26.83
C CYS A 47 5.28 2.86 27.82
N GLU A 48 5.52 3.36 29.04
CA GLU A 48 4.50 3.41 30.09
C GLU A 48 3.38 4.41 29.81
N ALA A 49 3.62 5.44 28.98
CA ALA A 49 2.59 6.40 28.61
C ALA A 49 1.52 5.77 27.70
N ILE A 50 1.93 4.85 26.83
CA ILE A 50 1.05 4.14 25.89
C ILE A 50 0.38 2.96 26.60
N PHE A 51 1.20 2.03 27.12
CA PHE A 51 0.68 0.76 27.62
C PHE A 51 0.27 0.79 29.09
N GLY A 52 0.61 1.86 29.83
CA GLY A 52 0.36 1.98 31.27
C GLY A 52 1.58 1.65 32.14
N PRO A 53 1.48 1.87 33.46
CA PRO A 53 2.62 1.86 34.36
C PRO A 53 3.19 0.44 34.61
N THR A 54 4.51 0.31 34.77
CA THR A 54 5.14 -0.99 35.09
C THR A 54 4.84 -1.44 36.52
N LYS A 55 4.65 -0.48 37.43
CA LYS A 55 4.35 -0.73 38.85
C LYS A 55 2.98 -0.16 39.20
N ASP A 56 2.26 -0.86 40.06
CA ASP A 56 0.95 -0.43 40.50
C ASP A 56 1.00 0.95 41.14
N TRP A 57 0.11 1.84 40.70
CA TRP A 57 -0.07 3.17 41.25
C TRP A 57 1.19 4.04 41.27
N GLN A 58 2.09 3.86 40.30
CA GLN A 58 3.32 4.64 40.17
C GLN A 58 3.52 5.12 38.73
N CYS A 59 3.75 6.42 38.55
CA CYS A 59 4.14 6.96 37.25
C CYS A 59 5.66 6.80 36.97
N TYR A 60 6.06 6.89 35.71
CA TYR A 60 7.45 6.72 35.27
C TYR A 60 8.45 7.60 36.03
N CYS A 61 8.19 8.90 36.16
CA CYS A 61 9.11 9.83 36.82
C CYS A 61 9.11 9.72 38.36
N GLY A 62 8.13 9.01 38.94
CA GLY A 62 7.98 8.87 40.38
C GLY A 62 7.38 10.09 41.10
N LYS A 63 6.88 11.11 40.38
CA LYS A 63 6.16 12.27 40.96
C LYS A 63 4.89 11.83 41.70
N TYR A 64 4.11 10.95 41.09
CA TYR A 64 2.88 10.39 41.66
C TYR A 64 3.10 8.93 42.05
N LYS A 65 2.82 8.62 43.32
CA LYS A 65 2.95 7.29 43.92
C LYS A 65 1.78 7.03 44.87
N ASN A 66 1.38 5.78 44.98
CA ASN A 66 0.29 5.27 45.82
C ASN A 66 -1.11 5.52 45.22
N ILE A 67 -2.07 4.76 45.74
CA ILE A 67 -3.46 4.72 45.26
C ILE A 67 -4.21 6.06 45.32
N ARG A 68 -3.71 7.02 46.12
CA ARG A 68 -4.31 8.36 46.27
C ARG A 68 -4.41 9.14 44.95
N PHE A 69 -3.50 8.88 44.01
CA PHE A 69 -3.44 9.55 42.71
C PHE A 69 -4.07 8.71 41.59
N LYS A 70 -4.92 7.74 41.92
CA LYS A 70 -5.61 6.89 40.95
C LYS A 70 -6.30 7.71 39.86
N GLY A 71 -6.01 7.36 38.60
CA GLY A 71 -6.62 7.99 37.42
C GLY A 71 -6.01 9.33 37.01
N ILE A 72 -4.99 9.83 37.72
CA ILE A 72 -4.28 11.04 37.33
C ILE A 72 -3.21 10.71 36.29
N THR A 73 -3.18 11.46 35.19
CA THR A 73 -2.12 11.42 34.19
C THR A 73 -1.03 12.41 34.54
N CYS A 74 0.22 11.93 34.62
CA CYS A 74 1.33 12.76 35.05
C CYS A 74 1.76 13.77 33.97
N GLU A 75 1.70 15.08 34.26
CA GLU A 75 2.10 16.16 33.33
C GLU A 75 3.54 16.01 32.79
N LYS A 76 4.47 15.46 33.59
CA LYS A 76 5.89 15.36 33.21
C LYS A 76 6.19 14.15 32.32
N CYS A 77 5.51 13.03 32.53
CA CYS A 77 5.84 11.76 31.85
C CYS A 77 4.69 11.15 31.05
N GLY A 78 3.48 11.73 31.11
CA GLY A 78 2.30 11.23 30.40
C GLY A 78 1.73 9.92 30.92
N VAL A 79 2.32 9.31 31.97
CA VAL A 79 1.85 8.03 32.51
C VAL A 79 0.65 8.23 33.42
N GLU A 80 -0.41 7.50 33.13
CA GLU A 80 -1.58 7.38 33.98
C GLU A 80 -1.32 6.48 35.20
N VAL A 81 -1.68 6.96 36.38
CA VAL A 81 -1.51 6.22 37.63
C VAL A 81 -2.66 5.22 37.80
N THR A 82 -2.41 3.99 37.36
CA THR A 82 -3.36 2.86 37.42
C THR A 82 -2.64 1.56 37.82
N ARG A 83 -3.34 0.43 37.80
CA ARG A 83 -2.74 -0.90 38.01
C ARG A 83 -1.90 -1.29 36.79
N SER A 84 -0.77 -1.95 37.02
CA SER A 84 0.08 -2.53 35.97
C SER A 84 -0.64 -3.56 35.10
N ALA A 85 -1.73 -4.16 35.59
CA ALA A 85 -2.56 -5.10 34.85
C ALA A 85 -3.09 -4.55 33.51
N VAL A 86 -3.31 -3.23 33.39
CA VAL A 86 -3.78 -2.61 32.14
C VAL A 86 -2.82 -2.81 30.97
N ARG A 87 -1.53 -3.08 31.23
CA ARG A 87 -0.52 -3.35 30.19
C ARG A 87 -0.82 -4.61 29.37
N ARG A 88 -1.74 -5.46 29.83
CA ARG A 88 -2.19 -6.68 29.15
C ARG A 88 -3.39 -6.44 28.23
N GLU A 89 -4.02 -5.27 28.33
CA GLU A 89 -5.28 -4.95 27.65
C GLU A 89 -5.14 -3.73 26.73
N ARG A 90 -4.26 -2.77 27.06
CA ARG A 90 -4.02 -1.58 26.23
C ARG A 90 -3.27 -1.94 24.96
N MET A 91 -3.81 -1.52 23.82
CA MET A 91 -3.16 -1.65 22.52
C MET A 91 -2.41 -0.37 22.16
N GLY A 92 -1.34 -0.54 21.40
CA GLY A 92 -0.62 0.54 20.73
C GLY A 92 -0.69 0.35 19.23
N HIS A 93 -0.29 1.36 18.47
CA HIS A 93 -0.24 1.28 17.02
C HIS A 93 1.02 1.92 16.46
N ILE A 94 1.28 1.67 15.17
CA ILE A 94 2.33 2.30 14.38
C ILE A 94 1.65 2.85 13.14
N ILE A 95 1.83 4.15 12.86
CA ILE A 95 1.35 4.73 11.62
C ILE A 95 2.38 4.39 10.54
N LEU A 96 1.93 3.68 9.51
CA LEU A 96 2.77 3.34 8.37
C LEU A 96 2.83 4.52 7.41
N ALA A 97 4.03 4.87 6.95
CA ALA A 97 4.23 5.92 5.95
C ALA A 97 3.60 5.57 4.59
N ALA A 98 3.45 4.28 4.30
CA ALA A 98 2.78 3.77 3.10
C ALA A 98 1.81 2.64 3.46
N PRO A 99 0.68 2.50 2.76
CA PRO A 99 -0.23 1.38 2.96
C PRO A 99 0.46 0.04 2.67
N VAL A 100 0.17 -0.96 3.50
CA VAL A 100 0.71 -2.32 3.35
C VAL A 100 -0.44 -3.32 3.28
N ALA A 101 -0.33 -4.29 2.38
CA ALA A 101 -1.30 -5.37 2.27
C ALA A 101 -1.06 -6.43 3.35
N HIS A 102 -2.12 -6.84 4.05
CA HIS A 102 -2.03 -7.86 5.08
C HIS A 102 -1.82 -9.26 4.46
N VAL A 103 -0.76 -9.95 4.90
CA VAL A 103 -0.25 -11.19 4.27
C VAL A 103 -1.27 -12.33 4.19
N TRP A 104 -2.23 -12.38 5.13
CA TRP A 104 -3.30 -13.39 5.13
C TRP A 104 -4.21 -13.32 3.91
N TYR A 105 -4.38 -12.14 3.30
CA TYR A 105 -5.26 -11.96 2.14
C TYR A 105 -4.52 -12.04 0.81
N THR A 106 -3.19 -11.97 0.83
CA THR A 106 -2.34 -12.03 -0.37
C THR A 106 -1.77 -13.43 -0.61
N ARG A 107 -1.14 -14.04 0.41
CA ARG A 107 -0.36 -15.29 0.25
C ARG A 107 -1.14 -16.57 0.48
N ARG A 108 -2.31 -16.52 1.15
CA ARG A 108 -3.15 -17.69 1.38
C ARG A 108 -3.69 -18.21 0.04
N VAL A 109 -3.94 -19.52 -0.05
CA VAL A 109 -4.56 -20.15 -1.23
C VAL A 109 -6.01 -20.51 -0.87
N PRO A 110 -7.01 -20.04 -1.63
CA PRO A 110 -6.90 -19.06 -2.71
C PRO A 110 -6.58 -17.64 -2.18
N SER A 111 -5.97 -16.80 -3.02
CA SER A 111 -5.67 -15.41 -2.67
C SER A 111 -6.96 -14.60 -2.73
N TYR A 112 -7.45 -14.11 -1.59
CA TYR A 112 -8.69 -13.34 -1.55
C TYR A 112 -8.60 -12.04 -2.34
N LEU A 113 -7.45 -11.34 -2.28
CA LEU A 113 -7.22 -10.14 -3.08
C LEU A 113 -7.08 -10.46 -4.58
N GLY A 114 -6.41 -11.57 -4.92
CA GLY A 114 -6.31 -12.00 -6.32
C GLY A 114 -7.67 -12.33 -6.92
N LEU A 115 -8.54 -13.01 -6.16
CA LEU A 115 -9.92 -13.30 -6.56
C LEU A 115 -10.77 -12.03 -6.71
N LEU A 116 -10.62 -11.05 -5.81
CA LEU A 116 -11.41 -9.83 -5.83
C LEU A 116 -11.05 -8.94 -7.02
N LEU A 117 -9.77 -8.87 -7.39
CA LEU A 117 -9.26 -8.00 -8.45
C LEU A 117 -9.13 -8.72 -9.81
N ASP A 118 -9.45 -10.01 -9.88
CA ASP A 118 -9.21 -10.86 -11.05
C ASP A 118 -7.75 -10.84 -11.54
N VAL A 119 -6.80 -10.85 -10.59
CA VAL A 119 -5.36 -10.86 -10.87
C VAL A 119 -4.75 -12.17 -10.39
N SER A 120 -3.95 -12.80 -11.24
CA SER A 120 -3.21 -14.01 -10.84
C SER A 120 -2.32 -13.71 -9.63
N ARG A 121 -2.27 -14.65 -8.67
CA ARG A 121 -1.45 -14.51 -7.46
C ARG A 121 0.00 -14.11 -7.77
N ARG A 122 0.59 -14.70 -8.82
CA ARG A 122 1.96 -14.41 -9.25
C ARG A 122 2.15 -12.95 -9.66
N ASN A 123 1.18 -12.39 -10.38
CA ASN A 123 1.23 -10.99 -10.80
C ASN A 123 0.97 -10.07 -9.61
N LEU A 124 0.02 -10.41 -8.73
CA LEU A 124 -0.25 -9.63 -7.53
C LEU A 124 0.98 -9.56 -6.59
N ASP A 125 1.64 -10.70 -6.34
CA ASP A 125 2.88 -10.73 -5.54
C ASP A 125 3.97 -9.85 -6.17
N ARG A 126 4.14 -9.89 -7.51
CA ARG A 126 5.11 -9.03 -8.20
C ARG A 126 4.81 -7.54 -8.03
N VAL A 127 3.55 -7.13 -8.03
CA VAL A 127 3.16 -5.74 -7.79
C VAL A 127 3.44 -5.35 -6.34
N LEU A 128 3.07 -6.19 -5.38
CA LEU A 128 3.27 -5.93 -3.94
C LEU A 128 4.74 -5.85 -3.54
N TYR A 129 5.60 -6.63 -4.18
CA TYR A 129 7.05 -6.60 -3.96
C TYR A 129 7.79 -5.66 -4.91
N PHE A 130 7.09 -4.70 -5.53
CA PHE A 130 7.67 -3.66 -6.39
C PHE A 130 8.48 -4.20 -7.60
N ALA A 131 8.17 -5.40 -8.07
CA ALA A 131 8.81 -6.00 -9.24
C ALA A 131 8.13 -5.63 -10.56
N GLN A 132 6.83 -5.30 -10.53
CA GLN A 132 6.06 -4.85 -11.69
C GLN A 132 5.10 -3.73 -11.30
N PHE A 133 4.84 -2.81 -12.23
CA PHE A 133 3.79 -1.81 -12.08
C PHE A 133 2.43 -2.39 -12.44
N ILE A 134 1.37 -1.81 -11.88
CA ILE A 134 0.00 -2.07 -12.27
C ILE A 134 -0.62 -0.76 -12.76
N VAL A 135 -1.35 -0.83 -13.87
CA VAL A 135 -2.08 0.33 -14.40
C VAL A 135 -3.34 0.48 -13.57
N THR A 136 -3.46 1.60 -12.86
CA THR A 136 -4.62 1.89 -11.99
C THR A 136 -5.71 2.66 -12.72
N TYR A 137 -5.34 3.43 -13.74
CA TYR A 137 -6.25 4.30 -14.47
C TYR A 137 -5.73 4.49 -15.90
N VAL A 138 -6.66 4.53 -16.86
CA VAL A 138 -6.39 4.83 -18.27
C VAL A 138 -7.39 5.89 -18.70
N ASP A 139 -6.88 6.99 -19.27
CA ASP A 139 -7.71 8.00 -19.91
C ASP A 139 -8.12 7.51 -21.32
N GLU A 140 -9.37 7.10 -21.44
CA GLU A 140 -9.93 6.55 -22.68
C GLU A 140 -10.11 7.60 -23.78
N ASP A 141 -10.35 8.86 -23.43
CA ASP A 141 -10.54 9.93 -24.41
C ASP A 141 -9.20 10.35 -25.03
N ALA A 142 -8.18 10.49 -24.19
CA ALA A 142 -6.81 10.71 -24.66
C ALA A 142 -6.34 9.53 -25.52
N ARG A 143 -6.63 8.29 -25.09
CA ARG A 143 -6.30 7.08 -25.88
C ARG A 143 -6.95 7.10 -27.24
N ARG A 144 -8.25 7.43 -27.33
CA ARG A 144 -8.98 7.47 -28.61
C ARG A 144 -8.46 8.53 -29.56
N LYS A 145 -8.13 9.72 -29.05
CA LYS A 145 -7.51 10.80 -29.85
C LYS A 145 -6.15 10.39 -30.39
N ALA A 146 -5.33 9.75 -29.56
CA ALA A 146 -4.03 9.24 -29.97
C ALA A 146 -4.16 8.15 -31.04
N LEU A 147 -5.09 7.20 -30.87
CA LEU A 147 -5.35 6.15 -31.86
C LEU A 147 -5.78 6.74 -33.21
N LYS A 148 -6.73 7.68 -33.20
CA LYS A 148 -7.19 8.33 -34.43
C LYS A 148 -6.05 9.05 -35.16
N ARG A 149 -5.18 9.75 -34.43
CA ARG A 149 -4.03 10.43 -35.01
C ARG A 149 -3.08 9.43 -35.68
N ILE A 150 -2.81 8.29 -35.04
CA ILE A 150 -1.96 7.24 -35.60
C ILE A 150 -2.61 6.65 -36.86
N GLU A 151 -3.91 6.41 -36.85
CA GLU A 151 -4.65 5.95 -38.04
C GLU A 151 -4.54 6.95 -39.20
N ASP A 152 -4.75 8.24 -38.95
CA ASP A 152 -4.62 9.29 -39.96
C ASP A 152 -3.18 9.36 -40.54
N GLU A 153 -2.16 9.22 -39.69
CA GLU A 153 -0.75 9.18 -40.10
C GLU A 153 -0.42 7.95 -40.96
N ILE A 154 -0.96 6.78 -40.61
CA ILE A 154 -0.79 5.55 -41.40
C ILE A 154 -1.43 5.70 -42.79
N VAL A 155 -2.66 6.21 -42.87
CA VAL A 155 -3.36 6.40 -44.15
C VAL A 155 -2.58 7.34 -45.07
N HIS A 156 -2.00 8.41 -44.54
CA HIS A 156 -1.18 9.33 -45.33
C HIS A 156 0.07 8.64 -45.89
N LEU A 157 0.79 7.90 -45.06
CA LEU A 157 1.98 7.17 -45.47
C LEU A 157 1.67 6.09 -46.51
N GLU A 158 0.54 5.40 -46.38
CA GLU A 158 0.09 4.40 -47.36
C GLU A 158 -0.18 5.05 -48.73
N GLN A 159 -0.78 6.23 -48.76
CA GLN A 159 -1.03 6.97 -50.00
C GLN A 159 0.29 7.41 -50.66
N GLU A 160 1.21 8.00 -49.90
CA GLU A 160 2.53 8.39 -50.40
C GLU A 160 3.29 7.19 -50.99
N GLN A 161 3.30 6.05 -50.29
CA GLN A 161 3.93 4.83 -50.77
C GLN A 161 3.26 4.29 -52.04
N ALA A 162 1.92 4.34 -52.10
CA ALA A 162 1.17 3.90 -53.28
C ALA A 162 1.51 4.76 -54.51
N ASP A 163 1.68 6.06 -54.33
CA ASP A 163 2.02 6.97 -55.42
C ASP A 163 3.47 6.78 -55.89
N LEU A 164 4.43 6.64 -54.98
CA LEU A 164 5.81 6.27 -55.31
C LEU A 164 5.90 4.91 -56.05
N LEU A 165 5.08 3.92 -55.65
CA LEU A 165 5.00 2.64 -56.33
C LEU A 165 4.43 2.79 -57.75
N LYS A 166 3.39 3.62 -57.95
CA LYS A 166 2.84 3.88 -59.27
C LYS A 166 3.88 4.54 -60.19
N GLU A 167 4.64 5.51 -59.69
CA GLU A 167 5.71 6.15 -60.45
C GLU A 167 6.78 5.14 -60.88
N LYS A 168 7.29 4.33 -59.94
CA LYS A 168 8.25 3.25 -60.27
C LYS A 168 7.69 2.25 -61.29
N ILE A 169 6.41 1.88 -61.16
CA ILE A 169 5.76 0.98 -62.14
C ILE A 169 5.70 1.64 -63.52
N ALA A 170 5.44 2.94 -63.59
CA ALA A 170 5.41 3.68 -64.85
C ALA A 170 6.80 3.75 -65.49
N GLU A 171 7.86 4.05 -64.72
CA GLU A 171 9.25 4.04 -65.18
C GLU A 171 9.65 2.66 -65.72
N VAL A 172 9.39 1.58 -64.97
CA VAL A 172 9.72 0.22 -65.39
C VAL A 172 8.95 -0.19 -66.66
N LYS A 173 7.68 0.24 -66.80
CA LYS A 173 6.90 0.01 -68.02
C LYS A 173 7.45 0.79 -69.22
N ALA A 174 7.91 2.02 -69.01
CA ALA A 174 8.53 2.83 -70.07
C ALA A 174 9.86 2.22 -70.54
N ASP A 175 10.74 1.83 -69.61
CA ASP A 175 12.00 1.14 -69.90
C ASP A 175 11.75 -0.20 -70.63
N ARG A 176 10.75 -0.99 -70.18
CA ARG A 176 10.32 -2.21 -70.89
C ARG A 176 9.90 -1.93 -72.32
N LYS A 177 9.18 -0.83 -72.56
CA LYS A 177 8.70 -0.46 -73.90
C LYS A 177 9.86 -0.06 -74.81
N GLN A 178 10.81 0.73 -74.31
CA GLN A 178 12.04 1.08 -75.03
C GLN A 178 12.84 -0.16 -75.41
N ARG A 179 13.12 -1.06 -74.47
CA ARG A 179 13.84 -2.32 -74.76
C ARG A 179 13.13 -3.21 -75.78
N LEU A 180 11.80 -3.22 -75.80
CA LEU A 180 11.01 -3.95 -76.80
C LEU A 180 11.05 -3.30 -78.20
N GLU A 181 11.22 -1.98 -78.27
CA GLU A 181 11.41 -1.25 -79.53
C GLU A 181 12.83 -1.48 -80.06
N ASP A 182 13.85 -1.47 -79.19
CA ASP A 182 15.25 -1.76 -79.55
C ASP A 182 15.43 -3.19 -80.09
N LEU A 183 14.68 -4.16 -79.55
CA LEU A 183 14.70 -5.56 -80.03
C LEU A 183 13.99 -5.79 -81.37
N LYS A 184 13.26 -4.79 -81.90
CA LYS A 184 12.50 -4.88 -83.16
C LYS A 184 13.19 -4.18 -84.33
N GLN A 185 14.28 -3.46 -84.10
CA GLN A 185 15.20 -2.96 -85.14
C GLN A 185 16.26 -4.00 -85.45
#